data_AF-A0A4V0IBI9-F1
#
_entry.id   AF-A0A4V0IBI9-F1
#
_cell.length_a   1.000
_cell.length_b   1.000
_cell.length_c   1.000
_cell.angle_alpha   90.00
_cell.angle_beta   90.00
_cell.angle_gamma   90.00
#
_symmetry.space_group_name_H-M   'P 1'
#
loop_
_entity.id
_entity.type
_entity.pdbx_description
1 polymer ?
#
loop_
_entity_poly.entity_id
_entity_poly.type
_entity_poly.pdbx_seq_one_letter_code
_entity_poly.pdbx_strand_id
1 'polypeptide(L)'
;MRKRIAVGLCALTAGFVSLFGTMAPAVAQKEKADKTADKAAGPPKFLYGHDLRVRPGGETDWVKANKIGYEVFEVQDEAVPAIVAISEAGAISVIRKGPIDEKKTCDWLTAHDMSVRKAGEANFSSKTKKFGVELFRDNGAKHLLYVCETASIAFAPIPAALVKDKGPKWHHALEPKVRAPDQTGFDSAKRVGLEVFKDENTGGLVYITDIGAIAAAAAPAAHPDPNKIAPPKTEYGLVLKVRGAREPDFTEKTKRVGVEVFSDANADNQLLYLTEAGYVAVAPKPASFKADAKGVTWKGAMALAARKGGVKGFDGATKYGIEVFEDNRTGHLIFISETGSIAVLPVAK
;
A
#
# COMPACT_ATOMS: atom_id res chain seq x y z
N MET A 1 14.28 -30.46 -48.74
CA MET A 1 14.61 -31.57 -47.81
C MET A 1 14.64 -31.02 -46.38
N ARG A 2 13.58 -31.26 -45.60
CA ARG A 2 13.46 -30.79 -44.21
C ARG A 2 13.81 -31.95 -43.27
N LYS A 3 14.91 -31.85 -42.51
CA LYS A 3 15.28 -32.81 -41.47
C LYS A 3 14.58 -32.42 -40.17
N ARG A 4 13.74 -33.31 -39.64
CA ARG A 4 13.20 -33.25 -38.27
C ARG A 4 14.13 -34.06 -37.37
N ILE A 5 14.58 -33.47 -36.27
CA ILE A 5 15.32 -34.16 -35.20
C ILE A 5 14.35 -34.30 -34.02
N ALA A 6 14.10 -35.55 -33.62
CA ALA A 6 13.36 -35.89 -32.41
C ALA A 6 14.33 -35.87 -31.22
N VAL A 7 13.94 -35.22 -30.12
CA VAL A 7 14.67 -35.26 -28.86
C VAL A 7 13.87 -36.11 -27.87
N GLY A 8 14.52 -37.18 -27.41
CA GLY A 8 13.97 -38.15 -26.46
C GLY A 8 13.88 -37.61 -25.04
N LEU A 9 12.83 -38.03 -24.36
CA LEU A 9 12.49 -37.75 -22.97
C LEU A 9 13.06 -38.87 -22.09
N CYS A 10 14.06 -38.56 -21.24
CA CYS A 10 14.50 -39.46 -20.18
C CYS A 10 13.85 -39.05 -18.86
N ALA A 11 13.05 -39.96 -18.29
CA ALA A 11 12.49 -39.84 -16.96
C ALA A 11 13.55 -40.22 -15.91
N LEU A 12 13.72 -39.38 -14.89
CA LEU A 12 14.55 -39.68 -13.72
C LEU A 12 13.71 -39.40 -12.46
N THR A 13 13.21 -40.48 -11.86
CA THR A 13 12.51 -40.48 -10.58
C THR A 13 13.55 -40.48 -9.45
N ALA A 14 13.62 -39.40 -8.68
CA ALA A 14 14.38 -39.33 -7.44
C ALA A 14 13.40 -39.24 -6.26
N GLY A 15 13.55 -40.17 -5.31
CA GLY A 15 12.72 -40.29 -4.11
C GLY A 15 12.92 -39.13 -3.14
N PHE A 16 11.81 -38.61 -2.62
CA PHE A 16 11.78 -37.57 -1.60
C PHE A 16 11.56 -38.22 -0.22
N VAL A 17 12.53 -38.05 0.67
CA VAL A 17 12.42 -38.39 2.09
C VAL A 17 11.73 -37.21 2.79
N SER A 18 10.52 -37.43 3.30
CA SER A 18 9.77 -36.42 4.08
C SER A 18 10.23 -36.44 5.54
N LEU A 19 11.01 -35.43 5.94
CA LEU A 19 11.26 -35.13 7.34
C LEU A 19 10.05 -34.38 7.91
N PHE A 20 9.37 -35.00 8.87
CA PHE A 20 8.28 -34.39 9.65
C PHE A 20 8.85 -33.29 10.55
N GLY A 21 8.85 -32.05 10.05
CA GLY A 21 9.09 -30.85 10.83
C GLY A 21 7.85 -30.51 11.67
N THR A 22 8.08 -30.30 12.96
CA THR A 22 7.09 -29.84 13.94
C THR A 22 6.41 -28.55 13.44
N MET A 23 5.10 -28.63 13.18
CA MET A 23 4.31 -27.45 12.80
C MET A 23 4.25 -26.49 13.98
N ALA A 24 4.82 -25.29 13.83
CA ALA A 24 4.49 -24.18 14.71
C ALA A 24 2.99 -23.89 14.56
N PRO A 25 2.20 -23.85 15.64
CA PRO A 25 0.77 -23.61 15.54
C PRO A 25 0.54 -22.23 14.92
N ALA A 26 -0.20 -22.19 13.81
CA ALA A 26 -0.83 -20.96 13.35
C ALA A 26 -1.61 -20.42 14.55
N VAL A 27 -1.24 -19.23 15.02
CA VAL A 27 -1.92 -18.57 16.14
C VAL A 27 -3.34 -18.32 15.67
N ALA A 28 -4.26 -19.18 16.08
CA ALA A 28 -5.68 -19.04 15.79
C ALA A 28 -6.10 -17.65 16.26
N GLN A 29 -6.57 -16.82 15.32
CA GLN A 29 -7.29 -15.60 15.67
C GLN A 29 -8.45 -16.07 16.55
N LYS A 30 -8.40 -15.76 17.85
CA LYS A 30 -9.49 -16.07 18.77
C LYS A 30 -10.70 -15.28 18.27
N GLU A 31 -11.58 -15.96 17.53
CA GLU A 31 -12.92 -15.50 17.16
C GLU A 31 -13.80 -15.48 18.42
N LYS A 32 -13.46 -14.65 19.40
CA LYS A 32 -14.45 -14.16 20.35
C LYS A 32 -15.08 -12.94 19.69
N ALA A 33 -15.98 -13.19 18.75
CA ALA A 33 -16.96 -12.20 18.34
C ALA A 33 -17.88 -11.97 19.54
N ASP A 34 -17.52 -11.00 20.38
CA ASP A 34 -18.41 -10.54 21.43
C ASP A 34 -19.64 -9.95 20.73
N LYS A 35 -20.77 -10.66 20.82
CA LYS A 35 -22.07 -10.26 20.23
C LYS A 35 -22.71 -9.06 20.95
N THR A 36 -21.96 -8.32 21.75
CA THR A 36 -22.39 -7.00 22.18
C THR A 36 -22.61 -6.18 20.93
N ALA A 37 -23.88 -5.82 20.69
CA ALA A 37 -24.30 -5.01 19.57
C ALA A 37 -23.54 -3.68 19.61
N ASP A 38 -22.37 -3.65 18.97
CA ASP A 38 -21.67 -2.44 18.63
C ASP A 38 -22.70 -1.55 17.95
N LYS A 39 -22.91 -0.38 18.54
CA LYS A 39 -23.75 0.65 17.95
C LYS A 39 -23.13 0.96 16.60
N ALA A 40 -23.62 0.29 15.56
CA ALA A 40 -22.93 0.20 14.29
C ALA A 40 -22.58 1.61 13.84
N ALA A 41 -21.28 1.88 13.71
CA ALA A 41 -20.83 3.14 13.15
C ALA A 41 -21.59 3.37 11.84
N GLY A 42 -22.09 4.60 11.66
CA GLY A 42 -22.82 4.94 10.44
C GLY A 42 -21.98 4.63 9.19
N PRO A 43 -22.62 4.45 8.02
CA PRO A 43 -21.89 4.27 6.79
C PRO A 43 -20.91 5.43 6.57
N PRO A 44 -19.74 5.21 5.96
CA PRO A 44 -18.81 6.29 5.66
C PRO A 44 -19.49 7.40 4.86
N LYS A 45 -19.22 8.64 5.26
CA LYS A 45 -19.81 9.82 4.62
C LYS A 45 -18.94 10.21 3.42
N PHE A 46 -19.52 10.18 2.23
CA PHE A 46 -18.86 10.75 1.05
C PHE A 46 -18.63 12.25 1.24
N LEU A 47 -17.42 12.73 0.96
CA LEU A 47 -17.04 14.13 1.13
C LEU A 47 -16.95 14.86 -0.22
N TYR A 48 -16.20 14.27 -1.16
CA TYR A 48 -15.96 14.75 -2.53
C TYR A 48 -15.14 13.72 -3.31
N GLY A 49 -14.90 14.00 -4.60
CA GLY A 49 -13.95 13.26 -5.42
C GLY A 49 -13.49 14.06 -6.62
N HIS A 50 -12.49 13.55 -7.32
CA HIS A 50 -11.87 14.22 -8.46
C HIS A 50 -11.56 13.27 -9.61
N ASP A 51 -11.40 13.87 -10.77
CA ASP A 51 -10.86 13.26 -11.97
C ASP A 51 -9.45 13.83 -12.22
N LEU A 52 -8.41 13.10 -11.80
CA LEU A 52 -7.04 13.57 -11.92
C LEU A 52 -6.40 13.05 -13.20
N ARG A 53 -5.61 13.89 -13.87
CA ARG A 53 -4.83 13.48 -15.05
C ARG A 53 -3.45 13.04 -14.63
N VAL A 54 -3.04 11.84 -15.01
CA VAL A 54 -1.75 11.25 -14.67
C VAL A 54 -1.06 10.74 -15.92
N ARG A 55 0.13 11.25 -16.19
CA ARG A 55 0.90 10.84 -17.37
C ARG A 55 1.60 9.51 -17.10
N PRO A 56 1.73 8.66 -18.14
CA PRO A 56 2.57 7.49 -18.05
C PRO A 56 4.04 7.84 -17.81
N GLY A 57 4.80 6.90 -17.23
CA GLY A 57 6.23 7.14 -16.96
C GLY A 57 7.03 7.42 -18.24
N GLY A 58 7.80 8.51 -18.25
CA GLY A 58 8.57 9.00 -19.39
C GLY A 58 7.75 9.81 -20.40
N GLU A 59 6.46 10.02 -20.16
CA GLU A 59 5.59 10.80 -21.02
C GLU A 59 5.44 12.24 -20.53
N THR A 60 5.52 13.20 -21.44
CA THR A 60 5.38 14.63 -21.12
C THR A 60 4.08 15.23 -21.64
N ASP A 61 3.49 14.62 -22.67
CA ASP A 61 2.26 15.06 -23.33
C ASP A 61 1.00 14.70 -22.52
N TRP A 62 0.23 15.73 -22.17
CA TRP A 62 -1.05 15.61 -21.47
C TRP A 62 -2.14 14.91 -22.27
N VAL A 63 -2.02 14.82 -23.60
CA VAL A 63 -2.97 14.07 -24.44
C VAL A 63 -2.93 12.57 -24.09
N LYS A 64 -1.78 12.06 -23.64
CA LYS A 64 -1.59 10.66 -23.23
C LYS A 64 -1.85 10.42 -21.75
N ALA A 65 -2.20 11.46 -20.99
CA ALA A 65 -2.51 11.31 -19.58
C ALA A 65 -3.80 10.52 -19.37
N ASN A 66 -3.75 9.52 -18.51
CA ASN A 66 -4.93 8.80 -18.06
C ASN A 66 -5.72 9.65 -17.09
N LYS A 67 -7.04 9.55 -17.15
CA LYS A 67 -7.92 10.18 -16.15
C LYS A 67 -8.24 9.14 -15.08
N ILE A 68 -7.83 9.42 -13.85
CA ILE A 68 -7.99 8.55 -12.69
C ILE A 68 -9.03 9.17 -11.76
N GLY A 69 -10.11 8.42 -11.51
CA GLY A 69 -11.09 8.80 -10.50
C GLY A 69 -10.57 8.49 -9.09
N TYR A 70 -10.77 9.41 -8.16
CA TYR A 70 -10.62 9.11 -6.73
C TYR A 70 -11.70 9.81 -5.90
N GLU A 71 -12.12 9.15 -4.83
CA GLU A 71 -13.19 9.58 -3.95
C GLU A 71 -12.69 9.64 -2.50
N VAL A 72 -13.21 10.59 -1.72
CA VAL A 72 -12.83 10.82 -0.33
C VAL A 72 -14.02 10.63 0.57
N PHE A 73 -13.84 9.82 1.62
CA PHE A 73 -14.84 9.45 2.60
C PHE A 73 -14.37 9.75 4.02
N GLU A 74 -15.29 10.15 4.87
CA GLU A 74 -15.08 10.25 6.32
C GLU A 74 -15.63 9.01 7.02
N VAL A 75 -14.79 8.32 7.78
CA VAL A 75 -15.22 7.22 8.64
C VAL A 75 -16.00 7.81 9.82
N GLN A 76 -17.24 7.36 10.00
CA GLN A 76 -18.14 7.87 11.05
C GLN A 76 -17.93 7.17 12.41
N ASP A 77 -17.08 6.14 12.46
CA ASP A 77 -16.68 5.49 13.70
C ASP A 77 -15.67 6.36 14.44
N GLU A 78 -16.02 6.84 15.63
CA GLU A 78 -15.13 7.64 16.47
C GLU A 78 -13.95 6.82 17.03
N ALA A 79 -14.04 5.49 17.06
CA ALA A 79 -12.90 4.62 17.36
C ALA A 79 -11.88 4.56 16.20
N VAL A 80 -12.29 4.98 15.00
CA VAL A 80 -11.49 5.00 13.77
C VAL A 80 -11.58 6.41 13.13
N PRO A 81 -11.02 7.45 13.77
CA PRO A 81 -11.13 8.83 13.29
C PRO A 81 -10.24 9.02 12.05
N ALA A 82 -10.77 8.65 10.88
CA ALA A 82 -10.03 8.62 9.63
C ALA A 82 -10.80 9.28 8.47
N ILE A 83 -10.03 9.85 7.55
CA ILE A 83 -10.47 10.14 6.18
C ILE A 83 -9.79 9.11 5.27
N VAL A 84 -10.57 8.46 4.42
CA VAL A 84 -10.12 7.45 3.47
C VAL A 84 -10.30 7.99 2.06
N ALA A 85 -9.22 8.07 1.29
CA ALA A 85 -9.29 8.22 -0.14
C ALA A 85 -9.22 6.84 -0.80
N ILE A 86 -10.01 6.64 -1.87
CA ILE A 86 -10.00 5.43 -2.68
C ILE A 86 -10.01 5.78 -4.17
N SER A 87 -9.16 5.14 -4.95
CA SER A 87 -9.12 5.30 -6.41
C SER A 87 -10.09 4.35 -7.13
N GLU A 88 -10.32 4.61 -8.42
CA GLU A 88 -11.09 3.75 -9.32
C GLU A 88 -10.54 2.31 -9.46
N ALA A 89 -9.30 2.06 -9.01
CA ALA A 89 -8.68 0.74 -8.98
C ALA A 89 -8.77 0.07 -7.60
N GLY A 90 -9.42 0.72 -6.62
CA GLY A 90 -9.53 0.25 -5.25
C GLY A 90 -8.24 0.41 -4.44
N ALA A 91 -7.32 1.28 -4.88
CA ALA A 91 -6.16 1.65 -4.09
C ALA A 91 -6.55 2.69 -3.04
N ILE A 92 -6.06 2.54 -1.82
CA ILE A 92 -6.49 3.35 -0.68
C ILE A 92 -5.34 4.17 -0.09
N SER A 93 -5.67 5.34 0.46
CA SER A 93 -4.79 6.11 1.33
C SER A 93 -5.61 6.69 2.48
N VAL A 94 -5.00 6.81 3.66
CA VAL A 94 -5.69 7.25 4.87
C VAL A 94 -4.93 8.36 5.58
N ILE A 95 -5.69 9.30 6.14
CA ILE A 95 -5.20 10.33 7.05
C ILE A 95 -6.11 10.39 8.26
N ARG A 96 -5.63 11.02 9.33
CA ARG A 96 -6.46 11.27 10.52
C ARG A 96 -7.63 12.18 10.14
N LYS A 97 -8.82 11.91 10.70
CA LYS A 97 -9.98 12.79 10.58
C LYS A 97 -9.61 14.19 11.04
N GLY A 98 -9.92 15.16 10.21
CA GLY A 98 -9.64 16.57 10.41
C GLY A 98 -10.68 17.42 9.67
N PRO A 99 -10.58 18.75 9.77
CA PRO A 99 -11.49 19.63 9.06
C PRO A 99 -11.36 19.44 7.54
N ILE A 100 -12.50 19.39 6.86
CA ILE A 100 -12.57 19.39 5.39
C ILE A 100 -12.85 20.82 4.94
N ASP A 101 -12.02 21.34 4.05
CA ASP A 101 -12.19 22.68 3.50
C ASP A 101 -13.36 22.73 2.51
N GLU A 102 -13.99 23.91 2.40
CA GLU A 102 -15.02 24.16 1.41
C GLU A 102 -14.46 24.13 -0.02
N LYS A 103 -13.21 24.54 -0.22
CA LYS A 103 -12.50 24.45 -1.49
C LYS A 103 -12.02 23.02 -1.73
N LYS A 104 -12.94 22.18 -2.20
CA LYS A 104 -12.67 20.78 -2.58
C LYS A 104 -12.13 20.69 -4.01
N THR A 105 -10.99 21.34 -4.26
CA THR A 105 -10.26 21.29 -5.55
C THR A 105 -8.91 20.62 -5.39
N CYS A 106 -8.39 20.05 -6.47
CA CYS A 106 -7.03 19.53 -6.55
C CYS A 106 -6.21 20.38 -7.51
N ASP A 107 -5.17 21.02 -6.98
CA ASP A 107 -4.26 21.84 -7.76
C ASP A 107 -3.03 20.99 -8.12
N TRP A 108 -2.77 20.78 -9.41
CA TRP A 108 -1.55 20.10 -9.85
C TRP A 108 -0.30 20.92 -9.48
N LEU A 109 0.74 20.24 -8.99
CA LEU A 109 1.98 20.86 -8.54
C LEU A 109 3.17 20.51 -9.43
N THR A 110 3.45 19.22 -9.60
CA THR A 110 4.60 18.71 -10.35
C THR A 110 4.39 17.23 -10.71
N ALA A 111 5.39 16.65 -11.38
CA ALA A 111 5.39 15.28 -11.86
C ALA A 111 6.74 14.60 -11.67
N HIS A 112 6.70 13.30 -11.43
CA HIS A 112 7.85 12.47 -11.15
C HIS A 112 7.87 11.25 -12.06
N ASP A 113 9.02 10.97 -12.67
CA ASP A 113 9.29 9.71 -13.33
C ASP A 113 10.13 8.82 -12.41
N MET A 114 9.48 7.85 -11.77
CA MET A 114 10.13 6.96 -10.81
C MET A 114 10.51 5.65 -11.51
N SER A 115 11.82 5.43 -11.66
CA SER A 115 12.34 4.17 -12.21
C SER A 115 12.31 3.10 -11.13
N VAL A 116 11.73 1.94 -11.41
CA VAL A 116 11.56 0.88 -10.42
C VAL A 116 12.08 -0.43 -10.94
N ARG A 117 13.09 -0.96 -10.25
CA ARG A 117 13.67 -2.27 -10.56
C ARG A 117 12.76 -3.38 -10.09
N LYS A 118 12.74 -4.48 -10.85
CA LYS A 118 12.18 -5.74 -10.36
C LYS A 118 13.13 -6.36 -9.36
N ALA A 119 12.61 -7.19 -8.46
CA ALA A 119 13.47 -7.98 -7.58
C ALA A 119 14.51 -8.79 -8.38
N GLY A 120 15.77 -8.73 -7.95
CA GLY A 120 16.93 -9.35 -8.60
C GLY A 120 17.59 -8.49 -9.70
N GLU A 121 17.04 -7.34 -10.06
CA GLU A 121 17.67 -6.42 -11.01
C GLU A 121 18.72 -5.55 -10.29
N ALA A 122 20.00 -5.74 -10.62
CA ALA A 122 21.09 -5.07 -9.92
C ALA A 122 21.18 -3.57 -10.23
N ASN A 123 20.95 -3.16 -11.48
CA ASN A 123 21.18 -1.80 -11.96
C ASN A 123 19.98 -1.27 -12.73
N PHE A 124 19.77 0.05 -12.67
CA PHE A 124 18.88 0.73 -13.60
C PHE A 124 19.41 0.57 -15.04
N SER A 125 18.50 0.31 -15.95
CA SER A 125 18.74 0.18 -17.38
C SER A 125 17.68 0.92 -18.19
N SER A 126 17.86 1.01 -19.51
CA SER A 126 16.81 1.53 -20.40
C SER A 126 15.53 0.67 -20.42
N LYS A 127 15.59 -0.55 -19.87
CA LYS A 127 14.44 -1.46 -19.73
C LYS A 127 13.77 -1.36 -18.38
N THR A 128 14.37 -0.68 -17.40
CA THR A 128 13.75 -0.54 -16.09
C THR A 128 12.47 0.25 -16.22
N LYS A 129 11.38 -0.27 -15.66
CA LYS A 129 10.06 0.35 -15.77
C LYS A 129 10.09 1.71 -15.09
N LYS A 130 9.60 2.73 -15.79
CA LYS A 130 9.30 4.04 -15.21
C LYS A 130 7.81 4.13 -14.95
N PHE A 131 7.45 4.59 -13.75
CA PHE A 131 6.10 4.96 -13.39
C PHE A 131 5.99 6.48 -13.32
N GLY A 132 4.96 7.01 -13.97
CA GLY A 132 4.59 8.42 -13.84
C GLY A 132 3.80 8.62 -12.55
N VAL A 133 4.24 9.57 -11.73
CA VAL A 133 3.59 9.94 -10.46
C VAL A 133 3.37 11.44 -10.46
N GLU A 134 2.13 11.88 -10.47
CA GLU A 134 1.78 13.29 -10.38
C GLU A 134 1.53 13.69 -8.92
N LEU A 135 1.93 14.91 -8.56
CA LEU A 135 1.73 15.48 -7.23
C LEU A 135 0.68 16.59 -7.28
N PHE A 136 -0.36 16.46 -6.47
CA PHE A 136 -1.42 17.44 -6.32
C PHE A 136 -1.46 17.99 -4.90
N ARG A 137 -2.01 19.19 -4.75
CA ARG A 137 -2.51 19.71 -3.48
C ARG A 137 -4.01 19.48 -3.42
N ASP A 138 -4.45 18.56 -2.56
CA ASP A 138 -5.87 18.40 -2.24
C ASP A 138 -6.26 19.48 -1.22
N ASN A 139 -6.97 20.50 -1.71
CA ASN A 139 -7.38 21.62 -0.88
C ASN A 139 -8.51 21.25 0.09
N GLY A 140 -9.27 20.19 -0.19
CA GLY A 140 -10.34 19.69 0.68
C GLY A 140 -9.75 19.00 1.91
N ALA A 141 -8.84 18.05 1.69
CA ALA A 141 -8.17 17.32 2.78
C ALA A 141 -7.02 18.12 3.43
N LYS A 142 -6.56 19.23 2.83
CA LYS A 142 -5.37 19.97 3.24
C LYS A 142 -4.09 19.11 3.28
N HIS A 143 -3.97 18.20 2.33
CA HIS A 143 -2.82 17.32 2.18
C HIS A 143 -2.27 17.39 0.77
N LEU A 144 -1.02 16.96 0.62
CA LEU A 144 -0.49 16.58 -0.68
C LEU A 144 -1.03 15.21 -1.06
N LEU A 145 -1.27 14.99 -2.35
CA LEU A 145 -1.74 13.73 -2.90
C LEU A 145 -0.85 13.33 -4.06
N TYR A 146 -0.09 12.26 -3.87
CA TYR A 146 0.62 11.59 -4.96
C TYR A 146 -0.32 10.62 -5.65
N VAL A 147 -0.29 10.58 -6.99
CA VAL A 147 -1.09 9.66 -7.80
C VAL A 147 -0.22 9.04 -8.89
N CYS A 148 -0.08 7.72 -8.83
CA CYS A 148 0.67 6.93 -9.81
C CYS A 148 -0.21 6.58 -11.03
N GLU A 149 0.41 6.36 -12.20
CA GLU A 149 -0.27 5.94 -13.44
C GLU A 149 -1.08 4.64 -13.28
N THR A 150 -0.79 3.86 -12.24
CA THR A 150 -1.49 2.62 -11.86
C THR A 150 -2.73 2.87 -10.99
N ALA A 151 -3.10 4.13 -10.77
CA ALA A 151 -4.14 4.58 -9.83
C ALA A 151 -3.84 4.25 -8.35
N SER A 152 -2.58 3.97 -8.00
CA SER A 152 -2.14 3.99 -6.61
C SER A 152 -2.02 5.43 -6.10
N ILE A 153 -2.46 5.67 -4.87
CA ILE A 153 -2.55 7.00 -4.26
C ILE A 153 -1.86 7.03 -2.90
N ALA A 154 -1.25 8.17 -2.55
CA ALA A 154 -0.67 8.37 -1.23
C ALA A 154 -0.84 9.82 -0.77
N PHE A 155 -1.49 10.03 0.39
CA PHE A 155 -1.47 11.30 1.07
C PHE A 155 -0.12 11.57 1.74
N ALA A 156 0.27 12.84 1.78
CA ALA A 156 1.42 13.32 2.53
C ALA A 156 1.13 14.68 3.17
N PRO A 157 1.80 15.02 4.28
CA PRO A 157 1.68 16.35 4.88
C PRO A 157 2.19 17.44 3.93
N ILE A 158 1.58 18.63 4.00
CA ILE A 158 2.09 19.82 3.28
C ILE A 158 3.27 20.38 4.08
N PRO A 159 4.49 20.43 3.52
CA PRO A 159 5.64 21.01 4.21
C PRO A 159 5.54 22.53 4.29
N ALA A 160 6.28 23.14 5.22
CA ALA A 160 6.33 24.59 5.35
C ALA A 160 6.95 25.28 4.11
N ALA A 161 7.91 24.62 3.45
CA ALA A 161 8.60 25.12 2.26
C ALA A 161 8.36 24.17 1.08
N LEU A 162 7.24 24.34 0.40
CA LEU A 162 6.91 23.60 -0.82
C LEU A 162 7.50 24.32 -2.05
N VAL A 163 8.34 23.63 -2.82
CA VAL A 163 8.78 24.08 -4.16
C VAL A 163 8.14 23.20 -5.25
N LYS A 164 8.37 23.46 -6.54
CA LYS A 164 7.67 22.74 -7.64
C LYS A 164 8.56 22.30 -8.81
N ASP A 165 9.81 22.74 -8.82
CA ASP A 165 10.73 22.68 -9.94
C ASP A 165 11.85 21.63 -9.74
N LYS A 166 11.80 20.87 -8.64
CA LYS A 166 12.79 19.82 -8.37
C LYS A 166 12.25 18.44 -8.77
N GLY A 167 13.13 17.55 -9.19
CA GLY A 167 12.79 16.16 -9.48
C GLY A 167 12.93 15.26 -8.25
N PRO A 168 12.43 14.02 -8.33
CA PRO A 168 12.67 13.02 -7.30
C PRO A 168 14.14 12.57 -7.38
N LYS A 169 14.78 12.37 -6.24
CA LYS A 169 16.12 11.76 -6.16
C LYS A 169 16.01 10.36 -5.61
N TRP A 170 16.67 9.41 -6.26
CA TRP A 170 16.77 8.06 -5.73
C TRP A 170 17.43 8.08 -4.35
N HIS A 171 16.80 7.45 -3.35
CA HIS A 171 17.26 7.41 -1.97
C HIS A 171 17.97 6.10 -1.67
N HIS A 172 17.27 4.99 -1.86
CA HIS A 172 17.78 3.63 -1.70
C HIS A 172 16.77 2.64 -2.29
N ALA A 173 17.08 1.34 -2.18
CA ALA A 173 16.23 0.26 -2.65
C ALA A 173 16.20 -0.90 -1.66
N LEU A 174 15.11 -1.64 -1.69
CA LEU A 174 14.85 -2.78 -0.83
C LEU A 174 14.25 -3.92 -1.66
N GLU A 175 14.50 -5.17 -1.24
CA GLU A 175 13.86 -6.36 -1.83
C GLU A 175 13.19 -7.22 -0.74
N PRO A 176 12.15 -6.71 -0.07
CA PRO A 176 11.42 -7.47 0.94
C PRO A 176 10.80 -8.74 0.34
N LYS A 177 10.76 -9.81 1.14
CA LYS A 177 10.07 -11.06 0.82
C LYS A 177 8.75 -11.11 1.54
N VAL A 178 7.63 -11.28 0.84
CA VAL A 178 6.30 -11.34 1.43
C VAL A 178 5.73 -12.75 1.34
N ARG A 179 5.27 -13.29 2.48
CA ARG A 179 4.64 -14.60 2.55
C ARG A 179 3.16 -14.50 2.19
N ALA A 180 2.67 -15.52 1.49
CA ALA A 180 1.25 -15.76 1.32
C ALA A 180 0.60 -16.27 2.63
N PRO A 181 -0.74 -16.19 2.79
CA PRO A 181 -1.45 -16.56 4.02
C PRO A 181 -1.17 -17.94 4.61
N ASP A 182 -0.76 -18.89 3.77
CA ASP A 182 -0.48 -20.29 4.08
C ASP A 182 1.02 -20.62 4.12
N GLN A 183 1.89 -19.66 3.76
CA GLN A 183 3.33 -19.83 3.77
C GLN A 183 3.91 -19.60 5.18
N THR A 184 4.66 -20.57 5.69
CA THR A 184 5.31 -20.48 7.01
C THR A 184 6.74 -19.92 6.94
N GLY A 185 7.47 -20.21 5.85
CA GLY A 185 8.86 -19.79 5.62
C GLY A 185 9.05 -18.80 4.46
N PHE A 186 10.28 -18.32 4.27
CA PHE A 186 10.64 -17.31 3.26
C PHE A 186 11.32 -17.87 2.00
N ASP A 187 11.46 -19.19 1.89
CA ASP A 187 12.18 -19.80 0.77
C ASP A 187 11.41 -19.64 -0.56
N SER A 188 10.08 -19.76 -0.50
CA SER A 188 9.15 -19.56 -1.62
C SER A 188 8.36 -18.24 -1.55
N ALA A 189 8.70 -17.36 -0.60
CA ALA A 189 8.05 -16.07 -0.45
C ALA A 189 8.38 -15.16 -1.65
N LYS A 190 7.38 -14.41 -2.12
CA LYS A 190 7.51 -13.50 -3.25
C LYS A 190 8.47 -12.36 -2.88
N ARG A 191 9.50 -12.12 -3.69
CA ARG A 191 10.32 -10.91 -3.59
C ARG A 191 9.61 -9.76 -4.30
N VAL A 192 9.60 -8.60 -3.69
CA VAL A 192 9.03 -7.37 -4.26
C VAL A 192 10.16 -6.37 -4.48
N GLY A 193 10.32 -5.87 -5.69
CA GLY A 193 11.19 -4.72 -5.93
C GLY A 193 10.58 -3.46 -5.32
N LEU A 194 11.33 -2.76 -4.46
CA LEU A 194 10.87 -1.54 -3.80
C LEU A 194 11.96 -0.48 -3.90
N GLU A 195 11.66 0.61 -4.60
CA GLU A 195 12.53 1.79 -4.66
C GLU A 195 11.98 2.88 -3.74
N VAL A 196 12.89 3.68 -3.20
CA VAL A 196 12.55 4.83 -2.37
C VAL A 196 13.17 6.06 -2.98
N PHE A 197 12.35 7.08 -3.20
CA PHE A 197 12.77 8.37 -3.73
C PHE A 197 12.54 9.45 -2.69
N LYS A 198 13.47 10.40 -2.58
CA LYS A 198 13.25 11.66 -1.90
C LYS A 198 12.66 12.65 -2.88
N ASP A 199 11.45 13.13 -2.60
CA ASP A 199 10.88 14.23 -3.37
C ASP A 199 11.47 15.55 -2.84
N GLU A 200 12.40 16.13 -3.60
CA GLU A 200 13.09 17.35 -3.23
C GLU A 200 12.17 18.58 -3.18
N ASN A 201 10.93 18.49 -3.71
CA ASN A 201 9.93 19.54 -3.59
C ASN A 201 9.27 19.56 -2.21
N THR A 202 9.09 18.38 -1.63
CA THR A 202 8.35 18.22 -0.38
C THR A 202 9.25 17.93 0.81
N GLY A 203 10.47 17.45 0.54
CA GLY A 203 11.40 16.92 1.53
C GLY A 203 11.02 15.54 2.06
N GLY A 204 9.91 14.96 1.62
CA GLY A 204 9.45 13.63 2.04
C GLY A 204 10.02 12.49 1.19
N LEU A 205 9.72 11.26 1.58
CA LEU A 205 10.01 10.05 0.82
C LEU A 205 8.75 9.57 0.09
N VAL A 206 8.95 9.00 -1.09
CA VAL A 206 7.97 8.22 -1.83
C VAL A 206 8.54 6.82 -2.04
N TYR A 207 7.90 5.84 -1.41
CA TYR A 207 8.12 4.42 -1.62
C TYR A 207 7.33 3.98 -2.84
N ILE A 208 7.91 3.20 -3.74
CA ILE A 208 7.23 2.67 -4.92
C ILE A 208 7.65 1.24 -5.23
N THR A 209 6.68 0.34 -5.36
CA THR A 209 6.94 -1.08 -5.68
C THR A 209 6.98 -1.33 -7.19
N ASP A 210 7.48 -2.49 -7.60
CA ASP A 210 7.58 -2.94 -9.00
C ASP A 210 6.23 -3.11 -9.72
N ILE A 211 5.10 -3.04 -8.99
CA ILE A 211 3.74 -2.94 -9.54
C ILE A 211 3.20 -1.50 -9.60
N GLY A 212 4.00 -0.52 -9.19
CA GLY A 212 3.63 0.89 -9.13
C GLY A 212 2.74 1.26 -7.95
N ALA A 213 2.73 0.47 -6.86
CA ALA A 213 2.04 0.87 -5.63
C ALA A 213 2.92 1.85 -4.85
N ILE A 214 2.33 2.95 -4.38
CA ILE A 214 3.05 4.04 -3.72
C ILE A 214 2.64 4.24 -2.26
N ALA A 215 3.58 4.70 -1.44
CA ALA A 215 3.33 5.23 -0.11
C ALA A 215 4.26 6.42 0.16
N ALA A 216 3.82 7.37 0.99
CA ALA A 216 4.61 8.53 1.38
C ALA A 216 5.04 8.45 2.84
N ALA A 217 6.21 8.99 3.17
CA ALA A 217 6.73 9.05 4.52
C ALA A 217 7.56 10.32 4.75
N ALA A 218 7.86 10.61 6.02
CA ALA A 218 8.88 11.60 6.34
C ALA A 218 10.26 11.09 5.93
N ALA A 219 11.14 11.99 5.46
CA ALA A 219 12.52 11.65 5.17
C ALA A 219 13.42 11.88 6.39
N PRO A 220 14.47 11.07 6.55
CA PRO A 220 15.55 11.38 7.48
C PRO A 220 16.27 12.67 7.05
N ALA A 221 16.95 13.30 8.01
CA ALA A 221 17.76 14.49 7.73
C ALA A 221 18.92 14.18 6.78
N ALA A 222 19.55 13.02 6.94
CA ALA A 222 20.68 12.57 6.13
C ALA A 222 20.25 11.53 5.11
N HIS A 223 20.79 11.64 3.90
CA HIS A 223 20.69 10.60 2.88
C HIS A 223 21.56 9.40 3.29
N PRO A 224 21.11 8.15 3.10
CA PRO A 224 21.92 6.98 3.42
C PRO A 224 23.14 6.91 2.49
N ASP A 225 24.24 6.37 3.00
CA ASP A 225 25.45 6.08 2.23
C ASP A 225 25.13 4.95 1.22
N PRO A 226 25.23 5.20 -0.10
CA PRO A 226 24.89 4.19 -1.12
C PRO A 226 25.68 2.89 -1.00
N ASN A 227 26.84 2.90 -0.33
CA ASN A 227 27.67 1.71 -0.11
C ASN A 227 27.31 0.95 1.19
N LYS A 228 26.37 1.46 1.98
CA LYS A 228 25.97 0.93 3.28
C LYS A 228 24.46 0.85 3.45
N ILE A 229 23.72 0.66 2.35
CA ILE A 229 22.29 0.43 2.41
C ILE A 229 22.01 -0.86 3.18
N ALA A 230 21.27 -0.75 4.28
CA ALA A 230 20.86 -1.89 5.07
C ALA A 230 19.67 -2.60 4.39
N PRO A 231 19.62 -3.94 4.36
CA PRO A 231 18.45 -4.66 3.89
C PRO A 231 17.24 -4.40 4.81
N PRO A 232 15.99 -4.55 4.32
CA PRO A 232 14.83 -4.42 5.17
C PRO A 232 14.86 -5.52 6.24
N LYS A 233 14.64 -5.15 7.50
CA LYS A 233 14.59 -6.12 8.60
C LYS A 233 13.14 -6.58 8.80
N THR A 234 12.87 -7.87 8.58
CA THR A 234 11.56 -8.44 8.92
C THR A 234 11.31 -8.35 10.42
N GLU A 235 10.18 -7.76 10.81
CA GLU A 235 9.76 -7.66 12.20
C GLU A 235 8.75 -8.77 12.53
N TYR A 236 7.70 -8.92 11.72
CA TYR A 236 6.67 -9.97 11.86
C TYR A 236 5.76 -10.02 10.63
N GLY A 237 4.97 -11.10 10.52
CA GLY A 237 3.92 -11.24 9.52
C GLY A 237 2.52 -11.24 10.13
N LEU A 238 1.54 -10.84 9.33
CA LEU A 238 0.11 -10.80 9.63
C LEU A 238 -0.64 -11.51 8.51
N VAL A 239 -1.81 -12.08 8.85
CA VAL A 239 -2.78 -12.54 7.86
C VAL A 239 -4.10 -11.86 8.15
N LEU A 240 -4.59 -11.09 7.19
CA LEU A 240 -5.80 -10.29 7.32
C LEU A 240 -6.93 -10.93 6.50
N LYS A 241 -8.09 -11.17 7.12
CA LYS A 241 -9.31 -11.54 6.37
C LYS A 241 -9.87 -10.25 5.76
N VAL A 242 -10.32 -10.30 4.51
CA VAL A 242 -10.84 -9.12 3.80
C VAL A 242 -12.11 -9.50 3.05
N ARG A 243 -13.26 -8.94 3.45
CA ARG A 243 -14.53 -9.19 2.77
C ARG A 243 -14.60 -8.39 1.48
N GLY A 244 -15.31 -8.96 0.50
CA GLY A 244 -15.73 -8.20 -0.66
C GLY A 244 -16.83 -7.18 -0.31
N ALA A 245 -17.04 -6.17 -1.15
CA ALA A 245 -18.02 -5.09 -0.87
C ALA A 245 -19.48 -5.54 -0.64
N ARG A 246 -19.81 -6.79 -1.01
CA ARG A 246 -21.15 -7.40 -0.88
C ARG A 246 -21.17 -8.61 0.06
N GLU A 247 -20.05 -8.90 0.71
CA GLU A 247 -19.93 -10.02 1.63
C GLU A 247 -20.26 -9.52 3.06
N PRO A 248 -21.37 -9.96 3.67
CA PRO A 248 -21.82 -9.42 4.95
C PRO A 248 -21.00 -9.93 6.13
N ASP A 249 -20.53 -11.18 6.08
CA ASP A 249 -19.92 -11.88 7.20
C ASP A 249 -18.60 -12.55 6.79
N PHE A 250 -17.69 -12.70 7.75
CA PHE A 250 -16.52 -13.54 7.55
C PHE A 250 -16.94 -15.01 7.45
N THR A 251 -16.47 -15.69 6.40
CA THR A 251 -16.64 -17.11 6.16
C THR A 251 -15.27 -17.76 5.95
N GLU A 252 -15.23 -19.09 5.85
CA GLU A 252 -14.01 -19.81 5.46
C GLU A 252 -13.54 -19.46 4.05
N LYS A 253 -14.45 -18.93 3.22
CA LYS A 253 -14.16 -18.50 1.84
C LYS A 253 -13.71 -17.04 1.76
N THR A 254 -13.81 -16.28 2.86
CA THR A 254 -13.37 -14.88 2.84
C THR A 254 -11.90 -14.83 2.47
N LYS A 255 -11.56 -13.91 1.57
CA LYS A 255 -10.19 -13.70 1.13
C LYS A 255 -9.28 -13.46 2.32
N ARG A 256 -8.11 -14.10 2.32
CA ARG A 256 -7.02 -13.85 3.27
C ARG A 256 -5.90 -13.17 2.50
N VAL A 257 -5.28 -12.18 3.11
CA VAL A 257 -4.13 -11.46 2.55
C VAL A 257 -2.94 -11.58 3.49
N GLY A 258 -1.82 -12.07 2.97
CA GLY A 258 -0.54 -12.06 3.66
C GLY A 258 0.06 -10.66 3.69
N VAL A 259 0.47 -10.20 4.86
CA VAL A 259 1.13 -8.90 5.07
C VAL A 259 2.41 -9.13 5.87
N GLU A 260 3.54 -8.67 5.37
CA GLU A 260 4.78 -8.65 6.13
C GLU A 260 5.12 -7.23 6.56
N VAL A 261 5.59 -7.11 7.81
CA VAL A 261 6.02 -5.85 8.39
C VAL A 261 7.53 -5.84 8.51
N PHE A 262 8.15 -4.83 7.90
CA PHE A 262 9.60 -4.63 7.92
C PHE A 262 9.94 -3.31 8.61
N SER A 263 11.16 -3.19 9.14
CA SER A 263 11.76 -1.89 9.41
C SER A 263 12.78 -1.52 8.34
N ASP A 264 12.72 -0.26 7.92
CA ASP A 264 13.66 0.34 6.98
C ASP A 264 14.69 1.20 7.74
N ALA A 265 15.85 0.61 8.03
CA ALA A 265 16.92 1.28 8.75
C ALA A 265 17.55 2.46 7.96
N ASN A 266 17.25 2.61 6.67
CA ASN A 266 17.77 3.69 5.84
C ASN A 266 16.90 4.95 5.89
N ALA A 267 15.74 4.89 6.55
CA ALA A 267 14.78 5.98 6.66
C ALA A 267 14.21 6.06 8.09
N ASP A 268 15.02 6.38 9.09
CA ASP A 268 14.59 6.53 10.50
C ASP A 268 13.81 5.32 11.07
N ASN A 269 14.10 4.12 10.58
CA ASN A 269 13.43 2.88 10.96
C ASN A 269 11.91 2.88 10.72
N GLN A 270 11.39 3.57 9.71
CA GLN A 270 9.97 3.49 9.34
C GLN A 270 9.52 2.02 9.19
N LEU A 271 8.28 1.72 9.57
CA LEU A 271 7.66 0.43 9.33
C LEU A 271 7.07 0.39 7.93
N LEU A 272 7.36 -0.68 7.20
CA LEU A 272 6.78 -0.99 5.90
C LEU A 272 5.78 -2.13 6.08
N TYR A 273 4.50 -1.86 5.79
CA TYR A 273 3.46 -2.88 5.72
C TYR A 273 3.27 -3.25 4.26
N LEU A 274 3.70 -4.46 3.87
CA LEU A 274 3.71 -4.88 2.47
C LEU A 274 2.83 -6.12 2.26
N THR A 275 1.86 -6.02 1.37
CA THR A 275 0.96 -7.15 1.05
C THR A 275 1.58 -8.08 0.02
N GLU A 276 1.16 -9.35 -0.01
CA GLU A 276 1.61 -10.33 -1.02
C GLU A 276 1.27 -9.90 -2.46
N ALA A 277 0.25 -9.04 -2.60
CA ALA A 277 -0.13 -8.42 -3.87
C ALA A 277 0.90 -7.37 -4.34
N GLY A 278 1.76 -6.87 -3.44
CA GLY A 278 2.79 -5.87 -3.75
C GLY A 278 2.41 -4.43 -3.40
N TYR A 279 1.33 -4.22 -2.62
CA TYR A 279 0.97 -2.89 -2.12
C TYR A 279 1.72 -2.59 -0.82
N VAL A 280 2.18 -1.36 -0.69
CA VAL A 280 2.97 -0.88 0.46
C VAL A 280 2.23 0.23 1.19
N ALA A 281 2.32 0.22 2.52
CA ALA A 281 2.01 1.36 3.38
C ALA A 281 3.17 1.59 4.33
N VAL A 282 3.36 2.84 4.76
CA VAL A 282 4.46 3.24 5.63
C VAL A 282 3.92 3.93 6.87
N ALA A 283 4.51 3.63 8.03
CA ALA A 283 4.16 4.25 9.30
C ALA A 283 5.41 4.44 10.19
N PRO A 284 5.44 5.45 11.07
CA PRO A 284 6.53 5.60 12.03
C PRO A 284 6.64 4.40 12.96
N LYS A 285 7.85 3.88 13.16
CA LYS A 285 8.06 2.78 14.11
C LYS A 285 7.88 3.25 15.55
N PRO A 286 7.10 2.54 16.39
CA PRO A 286 7.05 2.83 17.81
C PRO A 286 8.40 2.54 18.47
N ALA A 287 8.66 3.18 19.63
CA ALA A 287 9.93 3.01 20.33
C ALA A 287 10.18 1.54 20.76
N SER A 288 9.10 0.82 21.04
CA SER A 288 9.11 -0.61 21.31
C SER A 288 7.81 -1.25 20.84
N PHE A 289 7.86 -2.55 20.56
CA PHE A 289 6.65 -3.36 20.35
C PHE A 289 6.11 -3.86 21.69
N LYS A 290 4.78 -3.98 21.79
CA LYS A 290 4.14 -4.69 22.90
C LYS A 290 4.46 -6.18 22.80
N ALA A 291 5.31 -6.71 23.69
CA ALA A 291 5.94 -8.03 23.57
C ALA A 291 4.94 -9.19 23.36
N ASP A 292 3.80 -9.13 24.06
CA ASP A 292 2.78 -10.21 24.05
C ASP A 292 1.60 -9.94 23.12
N ALA A 293 1.54 -8.75 22.51
CA ALA A 293 0.41 -8.32 21.71
C ALA A 293 0.57 -8.75 20.24
N LYS A 294 0.43 -10.06 19.97
CA LYS A 294 0.55 -10.61 18.60
C LYS A 294 -0.74 -10.44 17.81
N GLY A 295 -0.61 -10.48 16.48
CA GLY A 295 -1.74 -10.49 15.55
C GLY A 295 -2.42 -9.12 15.43
N VAL A 296 -3.71 -9.16 15.06
CA VAL A 296 -4.54 -7.98 14.85
C VAL A 296 -5.85 -8.10 15.59
N THR A 297 -6.46 -6.96 15.91
CA THR A 297 -7.84 -6.85 16.39
C THR A 297 -8.68 -6.21 15.30
N TRP A 298 -9.78 -6.84 14.90
CA TRP A 298 -10.71 -6.23 13.94
C TRP A 298 -11.42 -5.03 14.59
N LYS A 299 -11.49 -3.90 13.88
CA LYS A 299 -12.08 -2.64 14.37
C LYS A 299 -13.35 -2.26 13.64
N GLY A 300 -13.52 -2.72 12.41
CA GLY A 300 -14.70 -2.40 11.62
C GLY A 300 -14.47 -2.68 10.14
N ALA A 301 -15.52 -2.41 9.35
CA ALA A 301 -15.50 -2.58 7.91
C ALA A 301 -16.35 -1.54 7.22
N MET A 302 -16.09 -1.35 5.94
CA MET A 302 -16.86 -0.45 5.10
C MET A 302 -16.84 -0.90 3.63
N ALA A 303 -17.87 -0.49 2.89
CA ALA A 303 -17.90 -0.62 1.45
C ALA A 303 -17.84 0.79 0.83
N LEU A 304 -16.76 1.10 0.12
CA LEU A 304 -16.59 2.40 -0.53
C LEU A 304 -16.81 2.27 -2.03
N ALA A 305 -17.54 3.22 -2.62
CA ALA A 305 -17.70 3.30 -4.06
C ALA A 305 -16.63 4.21 -4.66
N ALA A 306 -16.04 3.83 -5.79
CA ALA A 306 -15.14 4.68 -6.56
C ALA A 306 -15.59 4.74 -8.02
N ARG A 307 -15.68 5.96 -8.56
CA ARG A 307 -16.08 6.17 -9.95
C ARG A 307 -14.87 6.02 -10.86
N LYS A 308 -15.10 5.59 -12.08
CA LYS A 308 -14.10 5.69 -13.14
C LYS A 308 -13.85 7.18 -13.47
N GLY A 309 -12.61 7.54 -13.76
CA GLY A 309 -12.22 8.87 -14.18
C GLY A 309 -13.06 9.36 -15.35
N GLY A 310 -13.71 10.51 -15.18
CA GLY A 310 -14.53 11.16 -16.20
C GLY A 310 -16.02 10.86 -16.10
N VAL A 311 -16.43 9.99 -15.17
CA VAL A 311 -17.84 9.65 -14.94
C VAL A 311 -18.39 10.52 -13.82
N LYS A 312 -19.35 11.41 -14.08
CA LYS A 312 -19.80 12.42 -13.08
C LYS A 312 -20.55 11.87 -11.85
N GLY A 313 -21.12 10.67 -11.93
CA GLY A 313 -21.99 10.10 -10.90
C GLY A 313 -21.56 8.70 -10.46
N PHE A 314 -22.18 8.20 -9.38
CA PHE A 314 -21.90 6.86 -8.84
C PHE A 314 -22.62 5.72 -9.54
N ASP A 315 -23.39 6.01 -10.59
CA ASP A 315 -24.05 4.99 -11.41
C ASP A 315 -23.00 4.13 -12.09
N GLY A 316 -22.93 2.85 -11.72
CA GLY A 316 -21.92 1.92 -12.19
C GLY A 316 -20.55 2.05 -11.51
N ALA A 317 -20.44 2.85 -10.44
CA ALA A 317 -19.21 2.89 -9.64
C ALA A 317 -18.90 1.51 -9.03
N THR A 318 -17.64 1.12 -9.08
CA THR A 318 -17.17 -0.11 -8.43
C THR A 318 -17.20 0.10 -6.93
N LYS A 319 -17.73 -0.88 -6.18
CA LYS A 319 -17.66 -0.89 -4.72
C LYS A 319 -16.54 -1.80 -4.27
N TYR A 320 -15.79 -1.35 -3.27
CA TYR A 320 -14.69 -2.08 -2.66
C TYR A 320 -14.95 -2.31 -1.18
N GLY A 321 -14.82 -3.56 -0.74
CA GLY A 321 -14.79 -3.91 0.68
C GLY A 321 -13.45 -3.47 1.29
N ILE A 322 -13.52 -2.82 2.45
CA ILE A 322 -12.36 -2.39 3.22
C ILE A 322 -12.54 -2.86 4.66
N GLU A 323 -11.54 -3.57 5.17
CA GLU A 323 -11.47 -3.95 6.57
C GLU A 323 -10.49 -3.04 7.31
N VAL A 324 -10.79 -2.78 8.59
CA VAL A 324 -9.94 -2.02 9.50
C VAL A 324 -9.49 -2.93 10.63
N PHE A 325 -8.19 -3.01 10.82
CA PHE A 325 -7.55 -3.79 11.88
C PHE A 325 -6.66 -2.89 12.72
N GLU A 326 -6.61 -3.11 14.02
CA GLU A 326 -5.56 -2.60 14.88
C GLU A 326 -4.43 -3.62 14.92
N ASP A 327 -3.23 -3.20 14.56
CA ASP A 327 -2.01 -3.98 14.76
C ASP A 327 -1.68 -3.99 16.25
N ASN A 328 -1.85 -5.14 16.90
CA ASN A 328 -1.75 -5.24 18.34
C ASN A 328 -0.34 -4.87 18.85
N ARG A 329 0.71 -4.98 18.02
CA ARG A 329 2.11 -4.68 18.41
C ARG A 329 2.40 -3.19 18.42
N THR A 330 1.82 -2.44 17.49
CA THR A 330 2.10 -1.02 17.24
C THR A 330 0.97 -0.09 17.66
N GLY A 331 -0.25 -0.63 17.76
CA GLY A 331 -1.48 0.12 17.92
C GLY A 331 -1.93 0.83 16.64
N HIS A 332 -1.21 0.73 15.53
CA HIS A 332 -1.60 1.40 14.28
C HIS A 332 -2.87 0.79 13.70
N LEU A 333 -3.68 1.61 13.02
CA LEU A 333 -4.86 1.14 12.30
C LEU A 333 -4.47 0.80 10.85
N ILE A 334 -4.60 -0.45 10.47
CA ILE A 334 -4.39 -0.98 9.13
C ILE A 334 -5.74 -0.99 8.41
N PHE A 335 -5.82 -0.28 7.30
CA PHE A 335 -6.91 -0.36 6.34
C PHE A 335 -6.47 -1.25 5.21
N ILE A 336 -7.29 -2.23 4.83
CA ILE A 336 -6.99 -3.12 3.70
C ILE A 336 -8.23 -3.31 2.82
N SER A 337 -8.05 -3.02 1.53
CA SER A 337 -9.06 -3.19 0.48
C SER A 337 -9.08 -4.63 -0.02
N GLU A 338 -10.22 -5.10 -0.53
CA GLU A 338 -10.36 -6.43 -1.15
C GLU A 338 -9.41 -6.64 -2.35
N THR A 339 -8.86 -5.57 -2.92
CA THR A 339 -7.82 -5.60 -3.97
C THR A 339 -6.44 -5.98 -3.43
N GLY A 340 -6.24 -5.95 -2.11
CA GLY A 340 -4.94 -6.08 -1.46
C GLY A 340 -4.21 -4.75 -1.26
N SER A 341 -4.80 -3.62 -1.66
CA SER A 341 -4.29 -2.29 -1.32
C SER A 341 -4.35 -2.06 0.19
N ILE A 342 -3.29 -1.50 0.76
CA ILE A 342 -3.11 -1.30 2.19
C ILE A 342 -2.76 0.15 2.47
N ALA A 343 -3.28 0.68 3.56
CA ALA A 343 -2.92 1.98 4.10
C ALA A 343 -2.86 1.87 5.63
N VAL A 344 -1.97 2.61 6.27
CA VAL A 344 -1.80 2.56 7.73
C VAL A 344 -1.97 3.96 8.29
N LEU A 345 -2.85 4.09 9.28
CA LEU A 345 -3.03 5.30 10.07
C LEU A 345 -2.28 5.15 11.39
N PRO A 346 -1.19 5.90 11.61
CA PRO A 346 -0.50 5.90 12.87
C PRO A 346 -1.42 6.43 13.98
N VAL A 347 -1.51 5.68 15.08
CA VAL A 347 -2.13 6.20 16.30
C VAL A 347 -1.17 7.17 16.95
N ALA A 348 -1.64 8.41 17.16
CA ALA A 348 -0.90 9.42 17.89
C ALA A 348 -0.60 8.88 19.29
N LYS A 349 0.65 9.03 19.74
CA LYS A 349 1.05 8.69 21.10
C LYS A 349 0.46 9.67 22.10
#